data_AF-R5CPC1-F1
#
_entry.id   AF-R5CPC1-F1
#
_cell.length_a   1.000
_cell.length_b   1.000
_cell.length_c   1.000
_cell.angle_alpha   90.00
_cell.angle_beta   90.00
_cell.angle_gamma   90.00
#
_symmetry.space_group_name_H-M   'P 1'
#
loop_
_entity.id
_entity.type
_entity.pdbx_description
1 polymer ?
#
loop_
_entity_poly.entity_id
_entity_poly.type
_entity_poly.pdbx_seq_one_letter_code
_entity_poly.pdbx_strand_id
1 'polypeptide(L)'
;MKCPKCGNEIPDGALFCENCATEIKMVPEYEAKLEEQIILGMEEAAKVIAEEKGELPPAEASENSGEDAVPENLTDELPDERPEKSANHQRALQAARRAKRLARYAARRRYVKFMIVFMIGALFATACLILFYSGDLYQRTHSKSYYVGKAYQLSCDGKYQQAADEIDKAIALGPSHDEATGEALSDVDLYLRKSEYLQKAGEEGLALGAASMAFEDDAATEEDVVAAYGRMIAIYASYEEYDKIAELLSNCTRPQVVDNYLQYALFDPEFSEDEGTYEDTLTLTIKDQGDGSIFYTLDGSVPDTSSLLYNGPIELTEGTYTVSAVYVNHFNLSSNVVTKTYTINSSVPAPPDVTPQSGTYAKQMKIEASVMGEDSGSESTEEKKDKSGKAAFGEKKEQKEKRASAVTGKIYYTTNGKDPTVKDSEYTEPIPMPEGDSNFRFAVISDAGISSEVVERNYTFKLSSSIGSADGINYILVALIHRGEIVDTAGAIPSGTAHYSFTYTGLKQIADTGNFLMYSEALTDEGGNTVSTGRIYAVNATNGTVNIYSAGTLFPIG
;
A
#
# COMPACT_ATOMS: atom_id res chain seq x y z
N MET A 1 -42.13 -9.41 40.54
CA MET A 1 -42.91 -10.69 40.45
C MET A 1 -42.50 -11.66 41.57
N LYS A 2 -43.19 -12.81 41.83
CA LYS A 2 -42.77 -13.80 42.85
C LYS A 2 -42.14 -15.03 42.22
N CYS A 3 -41.04 -15.52 42.80
CA CYS A 3 -40.32 -16.68 42.30
C CYS A 3 -41.20 -17.95 42.32
N PRO A 4 -41.36 -18.67 41.20
CA PRO A 4 -42.23 -19.86 41.14
C PRO A 4 -41.68 -21.04 41.95
N LYS A 5 -40.38 -21.05 42.28
CA LYS A 5 -39.73 -22.14 43.01
C LYS A 5 -39.66 -21.91 44.52
N CYS A 6 -39.38 -20.69 44.98
CA CYS A 6 -39.21 -20.39 46.41
C CYS A 6 -40.15 -19.31 46.98
N GLY A 7 -40.98 -18.67 46.15
CA GLY A 7 -41.96 -17.68 46.58
C GLY A 7 -41.41 -16.30 46.94
N ASN A 8 -40.08 -16.09 46.89
CA ASN A 8 -39.46 -14.80 47.20
C ASN A 8 -39.84 -13.72 46.16
N GLU A 9 -39.95 -12.46 46.60
CA GLU A 9 -40.22 -11.34 45.69
C GLU A 9 -38.97 -11.01 44.85
N ILE A 10 -39.16 -10.86 43.54
CA ILE A 10 -38.12 -10.63 42.54
C ILE A 10 -38.27 -9.19 42.02
N PRO A 11 -37.21 -8.36 42.07
CA PRO A 11 -37.19 -7.01 41.53
C PRO A 11 -37.30 -7.01 39.99
N ASP A 12 -37.91 -5.97 39.43
CA ASP A 12 -38.14 -5.86 37.97
C ASP A 12 -36.81 -5.80 37.20
N GLY A 13 -36.69 -6.64 36.15
CA GLY A 13 -35.48 -6.75 35.32
C GLY A 13 -34.47 -7.82 35.77
N ALA A 14 -34.68 -8.50 36.89
CA ALA A 14 -33.78 -9.57 37.35
C ALA A 14 -34.01 -10.91 36.61
N LEU A 15 -32.98 -11.40 35.91
CA LEU A 15 -32.99 -12.65 35.13
C LEU A 15 -32.94 -13.93 36.00
N PHE A 16 -32.57 -13.80 37.28
CA PHE A 16 -32.45 -14.91 38.21
C PHE A 16 -33.00 -14.53 39.58
N CYS A 17 -33.63 -15.48 40.28
CA CYS A 17 -34.08 -15.27 41.66
C CYS A 17 -32.88 -15.28 42.62
N GLU A 18 -32.64 -14.17 43.31
CA GLU A 18 -31.49 -13.98 44.22
C GLU A 18 -31.43 -14.99 45.38
N ASN A 19 -32.56 -15.58 45.77
CA ASN A 19 -32.61 -16.49 46.92
C ASN A 19 -32.42 -17.96 46.55
N CYS A 20 -32.82 -18.40 45.35
CA CYS A 20 -32.75 -19.81 44.96
C CYS A 20 -32.12 -20.04 43.59
N ALA A 21 -31.51 -19.01 43.01
CA ALA A 21 -30.79 -18.98 41.74
C ALA A 21 -31.57 -19.58 40.57
N THR A 22 -32.90 -19.55 40.64
CA THR A 22 -33.75 -20.08 39.56
C THR A 22 -33.85 -19.02 38.48
N GLU A 23 -33.46 -19.40 37.27
CA GLU A 23 -33.57 -18.59 36.07
C GLU A 23 -35.04 -18.26 35.79
N ILE A 24 -35.30 -16.97 35.59
CA ILE A 24 -36.62 -16.44 35.29
C ILE A 24 -36.64 -16.11 33.81
N LYS A 25 -37.25 -17.00 33.01
CA LYS A 25 -37.44 -16.77 31.58
C LYS A 25 -38.46 -15.65 31.39
N MET A 26 -37.98 -14.43 31.16
CA MET A 26 -38.83 -13.35 30.68
C MET A 26 -39.13 -13.61 29.21
N VAL A 27 -40.39 -13.91 28.91
CA VAL A 27 -40.86 -13.89 27.52
C VAL A 27 -40.93 -12.42 27.12
N PRO A 28 -40.24 -11.98 26.04
CA PRO A 28 -40.43 -10.63 25.54
C PRO A 28 -41.89 -10.40 25.22
N GLU A 29 -42.45 -9.24 25.58
CA GLU A 29 -43.80 -8.88 25.13
C GLU A 29 -43.84 -8.93 23.60
N TYR A 30 -44.56 -9.91 23.09
CA TYR A 30 -44.61 -10.29 21.70
C TYR A 30 -45.56 -9.34 20.96
N GLU A 31 -45.12 -8.77 19.83
CA GLU A 31 -46.00 -7.96 18.97
C GLU A 31 -47.15 -8.83 18.43
N ALA A 32 -48.38 -8.50 18.82
CA ALA A 32 -49.61 -9.22 18.49
C ALA A 32 -49.90 -9.41 16.99
N LYS A 33 -49.16 -8.73 16.10
CA LYS A 33 -49.30 -8.88 14.63
C LYS A 33 -48.65 -10.13 14.07
N LEU A 34 -47.68 -10.73 14.77
CA LEU A 34 -46.96 -11.90 14.27
C LEU A 34 -47.74 -13.21 14.51
N GLU A 35 -48.55 -13.28 15.57
CA GLU A 35 -49.43 -14.44 15.83
C GLU A 35 -50.57 -14.55 14.80
N GLU A 36 -51.14 -13.43 14.34
CA GLU A 36 -52.23 -13.47 13.35
C GLU A 36 -51.75 -14.07 12.02
N GLN A 37 -50.50 -13.79 11.60
CA GLN A 37 -49.90 -14.38 10.40
C GLN A 37 -49.53 -15.86 10.57
N ILE A 38 -49.08 -16.27 11.75
CA ILE A 38 -48.73 -17.67 12.03
C ILE A 38 -49.99 -18.53 12.14
N ILE A 39 -51.04 -18.02 12.80
CA ILE A 39 -52.33 -18.73 12.92
C ILE A 39 -53.00 -18.88 11.55
N LEU A 40 -53.01 -17.83 10.72
CA LEU A 40 -53.52 -17.91 9.34
C LEU A 40 -52.73 -18.91 8.49
N GLY A 41 -51.40 -18.94 8.60
CA GLY A 41 -50.56 -19.92 7.90
C GLY A 41 -50.75 -21.36 8.37
N MET A 42 -51.02 -21.56 9.67
CA MET A 42 -51.28 -22.88 10.24
C MET A 42 -52.67 -23.41 9.91
N GLU A 43 -53.69 -22.56 9.84
CA GLU A 43 -55.05 -22.95 9.40
C GLU A 43 -55.09 -23.32 7.92
N GLU A 44 -54.28 -22.65 7.08
CA GLU A 44 -54.18 -22.94 5.65
C GLU A 44 -53.43 -24.27 5.40
N ALA A 45 -52.37 -24.54 6.18
CA ALA A 45 -51.68 -25.83 6.17
C ALA A 45 -52.56 -26.99 6.70
N ALA A 46 -53.41 -26.74 7.70
CA ALA A 46 -54.34 -27.74 8.24
C ALA A 46 -55.46 -28.09 7.25
N LYS A 47 -55.92 -27.15 6.41
CA LYS A 47 -56.91 -27.42 5.35
C LYS A 47 -56.35 -28.32 4.24
N VAL A 48 -55.08 -28.15 3.88
CA VAL A 48 -54.40 -29.01 2.89
C VAL A 48 -54.26 -30.46 3.39
N ILE A 49 -54.07 -30.65 4.70
CA ILE A 49 -53.95 -31.99 5.31
C ILE A 49 -55.34 -32.65 5.50
N ALA A 50 -56.40 -31.85 5.67
CA ALA A 50 -57.75 -32.34 5.93
C ALA A 50 -58.50 -32.83 4.67
N GLU A 51 -58.07 -32.48 3.46
CA GLU A 51 -58.71 -32.96 2.21
C GLU A 51 -58.26 -34.37 1.77
N GLU A 52 -57.22 -34.96 2.36
CA GLU A 52 -56.65 -36.22 1.83
C GLU A 52 -57.16 -37.51 2.51
N LYS A 53 -57.83 -37.47 3.67
CA LYS A 53 -58.31 -38.72 4.31
C LYS A 53 -59.67 -38.58 4.99
N GLY A 54 -60.72 -38.86 4.23
CA GLY A 54 -62.03 -39.25 4.74
C GLY A 54 -62.18 -40.79 4.90
N GLU A 55 -63.25 -41.17 5.60
CA GLU A 55 -63.87 -42.50 5.79
C GLU A 55 -63.45 -43.28 7.07
N LEU A 56 -64.33 -43.77 7.96
CA LEU A 56 -65.80 -43.78 8.18
C LEU A 56 -66.01 -44.27 9.68
N PRO A 57 -67.21 -44.51 10.26
CA PRO A 57 -67.68 -43.91 11.52
C PRO A 57 -68.05 -44.97 12.61
N PRO A 58 -69.04 -44.79 13.53
CA PRO A 58 -68.77 -44.65 14.96
C PRO A 58 -69.34 -45.78 15.85
N ALA A 59 -68.96 -45.66 17.11
CA ALA A 59 -69.39 -46.42 18.27
C ALA A 59 -70.87 -46.23 18.64
N GLU A 60 -71.35 -47.10 19.53
CA GLU A 60 -72.13 -46.84 20.77
C GLU A 60 -72.61 -48.20 21.32
N ALA A 61 -72.85 -48.48 22.60
CA ALA A 61 -72.52 -47.87 23.89
C ALA A 61 -72.94 -48.85 25.01
N SER A 62 -72.49 -48.54 26.23
CA SER A 62 -73.14 -48.74 27.55
C SER A 62 -72.70 -49.91 28.47
N GLU A 63 -72.32 -49.48 29.70
CA GLU A 63 -72.75 -49.96 31.04
C GLU A 63 -72.36 -51.40 31.49
N ASN A 64 -72.00 -51.75 32.74
CA ASN A 64 -71.90 -51.13 34.07
C ASN A 64 -71.11 -52.07 35.04
N SER A 65 -70.77 -51.54 36.23
CA SER A 65 -70.48 -52.12 37.56
C SER A 65 -70.47 -53.64 37.89
N GLY A 66 -69.62 -54.02 38.87
CA GLY A 66 -70.07 -54.71 40.10
C GLY A 66 -69.81 -56.22 40.29
N GLU A 67 -69.11 -56.52 41.41
CA GLU A 67 -69.27 -57.65 42.36
C GLU A 67 -69.22 -59.14 41.95
N ASP A 68 -68.40 -59.86 42.73
CA ASP A 68 -68.56 -61.21 43.32
C ASP A 68 -69.06 -62.44 42.53
N ALA A 69 -68.52 -63.57 43.01
CA ALA A 69 -69.05 -64.94 42.98
C ALA A 69 -68.56 -65.90 41.88
N VAL A 70 -67.95 -66.96 42.42
CA VAL A 70 -67.61 -68.26 41.85
C VAL A 70 -68.82 -68.94 41.20
N PRO A 71 -68.65 -69.71 40.11
CA PRO A 71 -69.71 -70.54 39.53
C PRO A 71 -69.78 -71.94 40.18
N GLU A 72 -71.01 -72.33 40.52
CA GLU A 72 -71.59 -73.69 40.51
C GLU A 72 -72.71 -73.63 39.44
N ASN A 73 -73.12 -74.61 38.66
CA ASN A 73 -72.82 -76.02 38.34
C ASN A 73 -73.92 -76.43 37.30
N LEU A 74 -73.86 -77.64 36.72
CA LEU A 74 -74.89 -78.32 35.90
C LEU A 74 -75.06 -77.79 34.46
N THR A 75 -75.16 -78.60 33.40
CA THR A 75 -75.39 -80.04 33.18
C THR A 75 -74.87 -80.38 31.78
N ASP A 76 -74.12 -81.47 31.62
CA ASP A 76 -73.99 -82.18 30.35
C ASP A 76 -74.51 -83.61 30.57
N GLU A 77 -75.56 -83.96 29.83
CA GLU A 77 -76.06 -85.33 29.72
C GLU A 77 -75.19 -86.11 28.73
N LEU A 78 -74.73 -87.30 29.13
CA LEU A 78 -74.33 -88.38 28.22
C LEU A 78 -74.92 -89.70 28.75
N PRO A 79 -75.38 -90.61 27.87
CA PRO A 79 -76.31 -91.64 28.24
C PRO A 79 -75.67 -92.93 28.78
N ASP A 80 -76.52 -93.58 29.58
CA ASP A 80 -76.62 -94.95 30.09
C ASP A 80 -75.66 -96.02 29.56
N GLU A 81 -74.95 -96.70 30.49
CA GLU A 81 -74.92 -98.17 30.62
C GLU A 81 -74.18 -98.61 31.91
N ARG A 82 -74.68 -99.70 32.52
CA ARG A 82 -74.37 -100.26 33.86
C ARG A 82 -73.53 -101.56 33.70
N PRO A 83 -73.03 -102.20 34.77
CA PRO A 83 -71.92 -101.87 35.69
C PRO A 83 -70.75 -102.89 35.58
N GLU A 84 -69.62 -102.65 36.27
CA GLU A 84 -69.02 -103.65 37.18
C GLU A 84 -67.85 -103.10 38.04
N LYS A 85 -67.83 -103.51 39.31
CA LYS A 85 -66.90 -103.11 40.37
C LYS A 85 -65.53 -103.74 40.15
N SER A 86 -64.43 -103.00 40.34
CA SER A 86 -63.22 -103.56 41.00
C SER A 86 -62.22 -102.48 41.46
N ALA A 87 -61.30 -102.90 42.32
CA ALA A 87 -60.36 -102.20 43.19
C ALA A 87 -59.44 -101.07 42.61
N ASN A 88 -59.65 -100.57 41.39
CA ASN A 88 -58.82 -99.53 40.77
C ASN A 88 -59.24 -98.08 41.07
N HIS A 89 -60.49 -97.85 41.51
CA HIS A 89 -60.99 -96.49 41.81
C HIS A 89 -60.31 -95.86 43.04
N GLN A 90 -60.02 -96.66 44.08
CA GLN A 90 -59.33 -96.17 45.29
C GLN A 90 -57.86 -95.81 45.04
N ARG A 91 -57.17 -96.52 44.14
CA ARG A 91 -55.81 -96.16 43.70
C ARG A 91 -55.80 -94.87 42.87
N ALA A 92 -56.79 -94.69 41.99
CA ALA A 92 -56.97 -93.46 41.22
C ALA A 92 -57.26 -92.23 42.10
N LEU A 93 -58.11 -92.37 43.13
CA LEU A 93 -58.42 -91.31 44.10
C LEU A 93 -57.24 -90.95 45.01
N GLN A 94 -56.45 -91.94 45.45
CA GLN A 94 -55.23 -91.68 46.23
C GLN A 94 -54.12 -91.05 45.38
N ALA A 95 -53.98 -91.46 44.10
CA ALA A 95 -53.07 -90.83 43.14
C ALA A 95 -53.50 -89.38 42.81
N ALA A 96 -54.79 -89.11 42.61
CA ALA A 96 -55.33 -87.76 42.38
C ALA A 96 -55.14 -86.83 43.60
N ARG A 97 -55.28 -87.34 44.84
CA ARG A 97 -55.02 -86.57 46.08
C ARG A 97 -53.52 -86.26 46.28
N ARG A 98 -52.62 -87.19 45.94
CA ARG A 98 -51.16 -86.94 45.93
C ARG A 98 -50.75 -85.96 44.82
N ALA A 99 -51.32 -86.09 43.62
CA ALA A 99 -51.10 -85.18 42.49
C ALA A 99 -51.59 -83.75 42.79
N LYS A 100 -52.78 -83.57 43.40
CA LYS A 100 -53.27 -82.25 43.83
C LYS A 100 -52.39 -81.59 44.92
N ARG A 101 -51.83 -82.37 45.86
CA ARG A 101 -50.87 -81.85 46.86
C ARG A 101 -49.53 -81.46 46.23
N LEU A 102 -48.99 -82.28 45.33
CA LEU A 102 -47.75 -81.98 44.59
C LEU A 102 -47.93 -80.79 43.63
N ALA A 103 -49.10 -80.65 42.99
CA ALA A 103 -49.43 -79.51 42.14
C ALA A 103 -49.53 -78.21 42.93
N ARG A 104 -50.14 -78.22 44.13
CA ARG A 104 -50.15 -77.05 45.04
C ARG A 104 -48.74 -76.69 45.53
N TYR A 105 -47.89 -77.68 45.84
CA TYR A 105 -46.48 -77.45 46.19
C TYR A 105 -45.66 -76.93 45.00
N ALA A 106 -45.90 -77.44 43.79
CA ALA A 106 -45.24 -76.97 42.57
C ALA A 106 -45.68 -75.55 42.18
N ALA A 107 -46.98 -75.21 42.31
CA ALA A 107 -47.50 -73.87 42.11
C ALA A 107 -46.96 -72.88 43.14
N ARG A 108 -46.92 -73.25 44.43
CA ARG A 108 -46.30 -72.42 45.48
C ARG A 108 -44.80 -72.26 45.27
N ARG A 109 -44.09 -73.31 44.82
CA ARG A 109 -42.66 -73.23 44.47
C ARG A 109 -42.41 -72.35 43.25
N ARG A 110 -43.27 -72.39 42.23
CA ARG A 110 -43.22 -71.48 41.06
C ARG A 110 -43.50 -70.04 41.47
N TYR A 111 -44.51 -69.81 42.31
CA TYR A 111 -44.84 -68.49 42.84
C TYR A 111 -43.73 -67.93 43.74
N VAL A 112 -43.17 -68.73 44.66
CA VAL A 112 -42.04 -68.29 45.51
C VAL A 112 -40.78 -68.03 44.67
N LYS A 113 -40.48 -68.84 43.65
CA LYS A 113 -39.39 -68.54 42.70
C LYS A 113 -39.65 -67.25 41.94
N PHE A 114 -40.87 -67.03 41.46
CA PHE A 114 -41.25 -65.79 40.78
C PHE A 114 -41.13 -64.57 41.72
N MET A 115 -41.59 -64.68 42.97
CA MET A 115 -41.46 -63.63 43.98
C MET A 115 -40.01 -63.34 44.34
N ILE A 116 -39.15 -64.37 44.49
CA ILE A 116 -37.71 -64.18 44.73
C ILE A 116 -37.06 -63.49 43.52
N VAL A 117 -37.36 -63.93 42.30
CA VAL A 117 -36.84 -63.30 41.07
C VAL A 117 -37.34 -61.86 40.93
N PHE A 118 -38.60 -61.58 41.26
CA PHE A 118 -39.17 -60.24 41.27
C PHE A 118 -38.51 -59.34 42.32
N MET A 119 -38.30 -59.82 43.54
CA MET A 119 -37.59 -59.08 44.61
C MET A 119 -36.14 -58.80 44.25
N ILE A 120 -35.43 -59.76 43.64
CA ILE A 120 -34.07 -59.56 43.13
C ILE A 120 -34.09 -58.56 41.97
N GLY A 121 -35.06 -58.64 41.06
CA GLY A 121 -35.25 -57.70 39.96
C GLY A 121 -35.54 -56.27 40.43
N ALA A 122 -36.36 -56.10 41.47
CA ALA A 122 -36.65 -54.81 42.08
C ALA A 122 -35.42 -54.22 42.81
N LEU A 123 -34.65 -55.05 43.52
CA LEU A 123 -33.38 -54.64 44.12
C LEU A 123 -32.35 -54.22 43.06
N PHE A 124 -32.29 -54.96 41.94
CA PHE A 124 -31.42 -54.60 40.83
C PHE A 124 -31.86 -53.29 40.18
N ALA A 125 -33.16 -53.10 39.91
CA ALA A 125 -33.70 -51.87 39.34
C ALA A 125 -33.45 -50.64 40.23
N THR A 126 -33.62 -50.77 41.54
CA THR A 126 -33.33 -49.69 42.50
C THR A 126 -31.84 -49.37 42.57
N ALA A 127 -30.95 -50.38 42.54
CA ALA A 127 -29.51 -50.16 42.43
C ALA A 127 -29.13 -49.45 41.12
N CYS A 128 -29.73 -49.82 39.99
CA CYS A 128 -29.53 -49.13 38.71
C CYS A 128 -30.00 -47.67 38.76
N LEU A 129 -31.14 -47.37 39.40
CA LEU A 129 -31.60 -46.00 39.60
C LEU A 129 -30.63 -45.20 40.46
N ILE A 130 -30.15 -45.75 41.58
CA ILE A 130 -29.17 -45.08 42.44
C ILE A 130 -27.88 -44.77 41.66
N LEU A 131 -27.37 -45.74 40.89
CA LEU A 131 -26.20 -45.53 40.04
C LEU A 131 -26.43 -44.44 38.98
N PHE A 132 -27.59 -44.45 38.32
CA PHE A 132 -27.98 -43.43 37.36
C PHE A 132 -28.06 -42.03 37.99
N TYR A 133 -28.73 -41.87 39.15
CA TYR A 133 -28.81 -40.61 39.87
C TYR A 133 -27.45 -40.13 40.39
N SER A 134 -26.61 -41.05 40.89
CA SER A 134 -25.26 -40.70 41.33
C SER A 134 -24.37 -40.26 40.16
N GLY A 135 -24.54 -40.86 38.98
CA GLY A 135 -23.87 -40.46 37.75
C GLY A 135 -24.31 -39.09 37.26
N ASP A 136 -25.63 -38.82 37.21
CA ASP A 136 -26.17 -37.51 36.83
C ASP A 136 -25.73 -36.40 37.80
N LEU A 137 -25.76 -36.67 39.11
CA LEU A 137 -25.29 -35.73 40.12
C LEU A 137 -23.79 -35.44 39.97
N TYR A 138 -22.99 -36.48 39.77
CA TYR A 138 -21.55 -36.35 39.56
C TYR A 138 -21.23 -35.50 38.33
N GLN A 139 -21.93 -35.74 37.21
CA GLN A 139 -21.81 -34.95 35.99
C GLN A 139 -22.18 -33.47 36.24
N ARG A 140 -23.25 -33.20 36.99
CA ARG A 140 -23.67 -31.82 37.33
C ARG A 140 -22.69 -31.10 38.26
N THR A 141 -21.98 -31.82 39.14
CA THR A 141 -21.03 -31.23 40.10
C THR A 141 -19.58 -31.29 39.63
N HIS A 142 -19.30 -31.91 38.49
CA HIS A 142 -17.97 -31.99 37.88
C HIS A 142 -18.00 -31.58 36.40
N SER A 143 -18.79 -30.56 36.07
CA SER A 143 -18.77 -29.91 34.75
C SER A 143 -17.89 -28.67 34.75
N LYS A 144 -17.47 -28.20 33.56
CA LYS A 144 -16.79 -26.90 33.40
C LYS A 144 -17.60 -25.75 33.99
N SER A 145 -18.88 -25.68 33.66
CA SER A 145 -19.79 -24.62 34.13
C SER A 145 -19.93 -24.59 35.66
N TYR A 146 -19.89 -25.75 36.33
CA TYR A 146 -19.89 -25.82 37.78
C TYR A 146 -18.65 -25.14 38.38
N TYR A 147 -17.46 -25.49 37.88
CA TYR A 147 -16.21 -24.93 38.37
C TYR A 147 -16.08 -23.43 38.07
N VAL A 148 -16.51 -22.98 36.88
CA VAL A 148 -16.55 -21.56 36.51
C VAL A 148 -17.51 -20.77 37.42
N GLY A 149 -18.72 -21.30 37.66
CA GLY A 149 -19.68 -20.66 38.56
C GLY A 149 -19.19 -20.58 40.01
N LYS A 150 -18.51 -21.63 40.48
CA LYS A 150 -17.87 -21.64 41.80
C LYS A 150 -16.69 -20.67 41.89
N ALA A 151 -15.87 -20.58 40.85
CA ALA A 151 -14.80 -19.59 40.75
C ALA A 151 -15.35 -18.16 40.84
N TYR A 152 -16.46 -17.88 40.15
CA TYR A 152 -17.14 -16.59 40.23
C TYR A 152 -17.58 -16.26 41.66
N GLN A 153 -18.24 -17.18 42.36
CA GLN A 153 -18.64 -16.99 43.76
C GLN A 153 -17.43 -16.69 44.67
N LEU A 154 -16.34 -17.44 44.52
CA LEU A 154 -15.10 -17.19 45.25
C LEU A 154 -14.49 -15.81 44.95
N SER A 155 -14.60 -15.34 43.70
CA SER A 155 -14.16 -14.00 43.32
C SER A 155 -15.00 -12.91 43.96
N CYS A 156 -16.32 -13.10 44.09
CA CYS A 156 -17.20 -12.18 44.82
C CYS A 156 -16.87 -12.12 46.31
N ASP A 157 -16.39 -13.23 46.88
CA ASP A 157 -15.89 -13.30 48.26
C ASP A 157 -14.47 -12.71 48.42
N GLY A 158 -13.85 -12.20 47.35
CA GLY A 158 -12.47 -11.68 47.35
C GLY A 158 -11.38 -12.76 47.42
N LYS A 159 -11.73 -14.04 47.29
CA LYS A 159 -10.80 -15.18 47.35
C LYS A 159 -10.26 -15.51 45.96
N TYR A 160 -9.57 -14.56 45.35
CA TYR A 160 -9.20 -14.64 43.94
C TYR A 160 -8.25 -15.79 43.60
N GLN A 161 -7.30 -16.13 44.47
CA GLN A 161 -6.40 -17.26 44.23
C GLN A 161 -7.17 -18.59 44.18
N GLN A 162 -8.13 -18.79 45.10
CA GLN A 162 -9.00 -19.97 45.09
C GLN A 162 -9.92 -19.98 43.87
N ALA A 163 -10.38 -18.81 43.42
CA ALA A 163 -11.15 -18.71 42.18
C ALA A 163 -10.32 -19.16 40.96
N ALA A 164 -9.05 -18.75 40.86
CA ALA A 164 -8.14 -19.21 39.82
C ALA A 164 -7.92 -20.73 39.87
N ASP A 165 -7.77 -21.31 41.07
CA ASP A 165 -7.63 -22.78 41.24
C ASP A 165 -8.87 -23.56 40.77
N GLU A 166 -10.07 -22.99 40.91
CA GLU A 166 -11.29 -23.61 40.37
C GLU A 166 -11.34 -23.50 38.84
N ILE A 167 -10.82 -22.43 38.24
CA ILE A 167 -10.69 -22.35 36.78
C ILE A 167 -9.71 -23.42 36.26
N ASP A 168 -8.62 -23.69 36.97
CA ASP A 168 -7.70 -24.79 36.61
C ASP A 168 -8.39 -26.15 36.60
N LYS A 169 -9.33 -26.39 37.51
CA LYS A 169 -10.15 -27.60 37.51
C LYS A 169 -11.08 -27.64 36.30
N ALA A 170 -11.60 -26.50 35.85
CA ALA A 170 -12.41 -26.43 34.63
C ALA A 170 -11.57 -26.74 33.38
N ILE A 171 -10.37 -26.15 33.26
CA ILE A 171 -9.44 -26.39 32.15
C ILE A 171 -9.00 -27.86 32.12
N ALA A 172 -8.74 -28.46 33.28
CA ALA A 172 -8.34 -29.87 33.40
C ALA A 172 -9.39 -30.88 32.90
N LEU A 173 -10.65 -30.46 32.69
CA LEU A 173 -11.69 -31.32 32.08
C LEU A 173 -11.51 -31.49 30.57
N GLY A 174 -10.59 -30.76 29.93
CA GLY A 174 -10.35 -30.78 28.49
C GLY A 174 -11.36 -29.93 27.70
N PRO A 175 -11.08 -29.62 26.42
CA PRO A 175 -11.89 -28.69 25.63
C PRO A 175 -13.34 -29.17 25.48
N SER A 176 -14.28 -28.23 25.49
CA SER A 176 -15.65 -28.54 25.05
C SER A 176 -15.66 -28.74 23.53
N HIS A 177 -16.64 -29.44 23.00
CA HIS A 177 -16.79 -29.63 21.56
C HIS A 177 -18.11 -29.03 21.07
N ASP A 178 -18.08 -28.45 19.88
CA ASP A 178 -19.28 -27.97 19.20
C ASP A 178 -20.20 -29.16 18.88
N GLU A 179 -21.49 -29.03 19.22
CA GLU A 179 -22.45 -30.13 19.05
C GLU A 179 -22.78 -30.44 17.58
N ALA A 180 -22.60 -29.47 16.67
CA ALA A 180 -22.91 -29.59 15.26
C ALA A 180 -21.69 -30.02 14.42
N THR A 181 -20.50 -29.47 14.69
CA THR A 181 -19.27 -29.74 13.93
C THR A 181 -18.36 -30.78 14.60
N GLY A 182 -18.46 -30.96 15.92
CA GLY A 182 -17.58 -31.82 16.71
C GLY A 182 -16.18 -31.23 16.95
N GLU A 183 -15.92 -30.01 16.50
CA GLU A 183 -14.65 -29.31 16.68
C GLU A 183 -14.47 -28.86 18.13
N ALA A 184 -13.22 -28.79 18.59
CA ALA A 184 -12.92 -28.28 19.93
C ALA A 184 -13.21 -26.78 19.99
N LEU A 185 -13.97 -26.36 20.99
CA LEU A 185 -14.19 -24.96 21.33
C LEU A 185 -13.01 -24.46 22.17
N SER A 186 -12.58 -23.23 21.89
CA SER A 186 -11.47 -22.61 22.60
C SER A 186 -11.77 -22.40 24.08
N ASP A 187 -10.75 -22.61 24.91
CA ASP A 187 -10.78 -22.33 26.35
C ASP A 187 -10.18 -20.95 26.70
N VAL A 188 -9.97 -20.08 25.70
CA VAL A 188 -9.38 -18.74 25.89
C VAL A 188 -10.10 -17.93 26.96
N ASP A 189 -11.44 -17.89 26.97
CA ASP A 189 -12.21 -17.17 28.02
C ASP A 189 -11.85 -17.66 29.44
N LEU A 190 -11.59 -18.96 29.62
CA LEU A 190 -11.15 -19.51 30.91
C LEU A 190 -9.76 -18.99 31.30
N TYR A 191 -8.82 -18.98 30.36
CA TYR A 191 -7.48 -18.44 30.57
C TYR A 191 -7.51 -16.94 30.91
N LEU A 192 -8.33 -16.15 30.21
CA LEU A 192 -8.49 -14.71 30.48
C LEU A 192 -9.13 -14.45 31.85
N ARG A 193 -10.14 -15.22 32.25
CA ARG A 193 -10.73 -15.14 33.61
C ARG A 193 -9.73 -15.52 34.69
N LYS A 194 -8.94 -16.58 34.46
CA LYS A 194 -7.87 -16.98 35.38
C LYS A 194 -6.85 -15.85 35.55
N SER A 195 -6.41 -15.25 34.44
CA SER A 195 -5.53 -14.09 34.45
C SER A 195 -6.10 -12.94 35.28
N GLU A 196 -7.40 -12.65 35.14
CA GLU A 196 -8.06 -11.62 35.94
C GLU A 196 -8.06 -11.90 37.44
N TYR A 197 -8.41 -13.12 37.84
CA TYR A 197 -8.39 -13.48 39.24
C TYR A 197 -6.97 -13.43 39.81
N LEU A 198 -5.96 -13.91 39.08
CA LEU A 198 -4.56 -13.85 39.52
C LEU A 198 -4.05 -12.41 39.67
N GLN A 199 -4.41 -11.50 38.75
CA GLN A 199 -4.05 -10.09 38.88
C GLN A 199 -4.68 -9.48 40.13
N LYS A 200 -5.96 -9.75 40.40
CA LYS A 200 -6.64 -9.28 41.63
C LYS A 200 -6.08 -9.91 42.91
N ALA A 201 -5.46 -11.09 42.81
CA ALA A 201 -4.74 -11.72 43.90
C ALA A 201 -3.34 -11.11 44.14
N GLY A 202 -2.85 -10.24 43.25
CA GLY A 202 -1.50 -9.68 43.30
C GLY A 202 -0.41 -10.58 42.69
N GLU A 203 -0.79 -11.64 41.98
CA GLU A 203 0.11 -12.61 41.37
C GLU A 203 0.34 -12.29 39.88
N GLU A 204 1.00 -11.16 39.60
CA GLU A 204 1.12 -10.58 38.26
C GLU A 204 1.79 -11.52 37.25
N GLY A 205 2.92 -12.13 37.60
CA GLY A 205 3.62 -13.05 36.70
C GLY A 205 2.78 -14.27 36.31
N LEU A 206 1.95 -14.76 37.25
CA LEU A 206 1.00 -15.84 36.97
C LEU A 206 -0.17 -15.34 36.11
N ALA A 207 -0.62 -14.10 36.31
CA ALA A 207 -1.67 -13.50 35.49
C ALA A 207 -1.23 -13.32 34.03
N LEU A 208 -0.01 -12.84 33.79
CA LEU A 208 0.60 -12.75 32.46
C LEU A 208 0.75 -14.14 31.84
N GLY A 209 1.27 -15.11 32.61
CA GLY A 209 1.38 -16.50 32.16
C GLY A 209 0.03 -17.11 31.77
N ALA A 210 -1.03 -16.86 32.56
CA ALA A 210 -2.37 -17.33 32.22
C ALA A 210 -2.90 -16.67 30.93
N ALA A 211 -2.67 -15.37 30.72
CA ALA A 211 -3.07 -14.70 29.48
C ALA A 211 -2.26 -15.21 28.27
N SER A 212 -0.98 -15.53 28.43
CA SER A 212 -0.16 -16.07 27.33
C SER A 212 -0.56 -17.49 26.93
N MET A 213 -1.09 -18.31 27.84
CA MET A 213 -1.62 -19.65 27.51
C MET A 213 -2.75 -19.59 26.47
N ALA A 214 -3.46 -18.48 26.37
CA ALA A 214 -4.48 -18.28 25.34
C ALA A 214 -3.91 -18.32 23.90
N PHE A 215 -2.61 -18.09 23.72
CA PHE A 215 -1.94 -18.22 22.42
C PHE A 215 -1.61 -19.65 22.02
N GLU A 216 -1.52 -20.55 23.00
CA GLU A 216 -1.15 -21.96 22.79
C GLU A 216 -2.37 -22.83 22.46
N ASP A 217 -3.57 -22.26 22.50
CA ASP A 217 -4.80 -22.95 22.11
C ASP A 217 -4.94 -22.99 20.58
N ASP A 218 -4.79 -24.20 20.01
CA ASP A 218 -4.92 -24.45 18.57
C ASP A 218 -6.31 -24.07 18.02
N ALA A 219 -7.34 -23.98 18.87
CA ALA A 219 -8.69 -23.57 18.49
C ALA A 219 -8.95 -22.06 18.64
N ALA A 220 -7.96 -21.26 19.04
CA ALA A 220 -8.11 -19.81 19.23
C ALA A 220 -8.35 -19.08 17.89
N THR A 221 -9.37 -18.23 17.87
CA THR A 221 -9.63 -17.33 16.74
C THR A 221 -8.72 -16.10 16.79
N GLU A 222 -8.67 -15.31 15.71
CA GLU A 222 -7.96 -14.03 15.74
C GLU A 222 -8.53 -13.05 16.78
N GLU A 223 -9.85 -13.10 17.04
CA GLU A 223 -10.49 -12.28 18.08
C GLU A 223 -10.03 -12.69 19.49
N ASP A 224 -9.92 -14.00 19.74
CA ASP A 224 -9.42 -14.55 21.01
C ASP A 224 -7.97 -14.13 21.28
N VAL A 225 -7.15 -14.15 20.23
CA VAL A 225 -5.76 -13.70 20.30
C VAL A 225 -5.68 -12.21 20.63
N VAL A 226 -6.46 -11.37 19.95
CA VAL A 226 -6.50 -9.93 20.21
C VAL A 226 -6.93 -9.67 21.66
N ALA A 227 -7.90 -10.42 22.18
CA ALA A 227 -8.32 -10.34 23.58
C ALA A 227 -7.20 -10.75 24.56
N ALA A 228 -6.43 -11.78 24.24
CA ALA A 228 -5.27 -12.21 25.03
C ALA A 228 -4.15 -11.16 25.08
N TYR A 229 -3.76 -10.60 23.92
CA TYR A 229 -2.83 -9.47 23.89
C TYR A 229 -3.38 -8.28 24.67
N GLY A 230 -4.64 -7.92 24.45
CA GLY A 230 -5.30 -6.83 25.19
C GLY A 230 -5.24 -7.02 26.69
N ARG A 231 -5.39 -8.26 27.17
CA ARG A 231 -5.24 -8.59 28.60
C ARG A 231 -3.82 -8.36 29.10
N MET A 232 -2.80 -8.84 28.39
CA MET A 232 -1.40 -8.65 28.78
C MET A 232 -1.02 -7.17 28.78
N ILE A 233 -1.43 -6.44 27.75
CA ILE A 233 -1.23 -4.99 27.61
C ILE A 233 -1.90 -4.25 28.76
N ALA A 234 -3.14 -4.62 29.12
CA ALA A 234 -3.84 -4.01 30.25
C ALA A 234 -3.13 -4.28 31.59
N ILE A 235 -2.52 -5.46 31.77
CA ILE A 235 -1.71 -5.77 32.95
C ILE A 235 -0.48 -4.86 32.99
N TYR A 236 0.36 -4.84 31.95
CA TYR A 236 1.55 -3.99 31.90
C TYR A 236 1.20 -2.50 32.05
N ALA A 237 0.14 -2.03 31.39
CA ALA A 237 -0.31 -0.65 31.49
C ALA A 237 -0.77 -0.27 32.90
N SER A 238 -1.33 -1.21 33.67
CA SER A 238 -1.72 -0.98 35.07
C SER A 238 -0.54 -0.74 36.01
N TYR A 239 0.66 -1.16 35.61
CA TYR A 239 1.91 -0.96 36.32
C TYR A 239 2.83 0.08 35.64
N GLU A 240 2.33 0.79 34.62
CA GLU A 240 3.09 1.78 33.83
C GLU A 240 4.34 1.19 33.13
N GLU A 241 4.36 -0.13 32.88
CA GLU A 241 5.45 -0.84 32.20
C GLU A 241 5.29 -0.80 30.68
N TYR A 242 5.29 0.41 30.12
CA TYR A 242 5.05 0.64 28.68
C TYR A 242 6.16 0.09 27.78
N ASP A 243 7.39 0.00 28.29
CA ASP A 243 8.54 -0.59 27.62
C ASP A 243 8.30 -2.07 27.30
N LYS A 244 7.72 -2.82 28.24
CA LYS A 244 7.34 -4.22 28.03
C LYS A 244 6.21 -4.38 27.02
N ILE A 245 5.28 -3.41 26.95
CA ILE A 245 4.23 -3.39 25.92
C ILE A 245 4.84 -3.21 24.54
N ALA A 246 5.76 -2.25 24.39
CA ALA A 246 6.46 -2.02 23.14
C ALA A 246 7.24 -3.27 22.69
N GLU A 247 7.94 -3.94 23.61
CA GLU A 247 8.65 -5.21 23.35
C GLU A 247 7.69 -6.34 22.97
N LEU A 248 6.54 -6.45 23.64
CA LEU A 248 5.50 -7.41 23.30
C LEU A 248 4.98 -7.21 21.86
N LEU A 249 4.75 -5.96 21.47
CA LEU A 249 4.27 -5.61 20.13
C LEU A 249 5.35 -5.77 19.05
N SER A 250 6.62 -5.47 19.34
CA SER A 250 7.72 -5.65 18.37
C SER A 250 7.94 -7.13 18.01
N ASN A 251 7.65 -8.03 18.95
CA ASN A 251 7.74 -9.48 18.74
C ASN A 251 6.43 -10.08 18.19
N CYS A 252 5.37 -9.29 18.03
CA CYS A 252 4.09 -9.75 17.54
C CYS A 252 4.09 -9.90 16.02
N THR A 253 3.79 -11.11 15.52
CA THR A 253 3.71 -11.39 14.08
C THR A 253 2.32 -11.12 13.48
N ARG A 254 1.36 -10.68 14.30
CA ARG A 254 -0.05 -10.49 13.90
C ARG A 254 -0.39 -9.00 13.73
N PRO A 255 -0.57 -8.51 12.48
CA PRO A 255 -0.76 -7.08 12.22
C PRO A 255 -1.97 -6.47 12.94
N GLN A 256 -3.10 -7.20 13.01
CA GLN A 256 -4.32 -6.70 13.67
C GLN A 256 -4.11 -6.34 15.14
N VAL A 257 -3.23 -7.06 15.84
CA VAL A 257 -2.89 -6.75 17.24
C VAL A 257 -2.13 -5.43 17.28
N VAL A 258 -1.09 -5.29 16.45
CA VAL A 258 -0.27 -4.07 16.40
C VAL A 258 -1.12 -2.86 16.02
N ASP A 259 -1.99 -2.99 15.03
CA ASP A 259 -2.92 -1.94 14.56
C ASP A 259 -3.87 -1.47 15.68
N ASN A 260 -4.36 -2.38 16.53
CA ASN A 260 -5.24 -2.03 17.65
C ASN A 260 -4.51 -1.29 18.78
N TYR A 261 -3.17 -1.37 18.83
CA TYR A 261 -2.35 -0.85 19.92
C TYR A 261 -1.20 0.03 19.43
N LEU A 262 -1.36 0.73 18.30
CA LEU A 262 -0.33 1.58 17.67
C LEU A 262 0.29 2.61 18.63
N GLN A 263 -0.51 3.15 19.55
CA GLN A 263 -0.06 4.13 20.55
C GLN A 263 1.09 3.63 21.45
N TYR A 264 1.25 2.31 21.59
CA TYR A 264 2.33 1.68 22.36
C TYR A 264 3.46 1.16 21.47
N ALA A 265 3.22 0.96 20.18
CA ALA A 265 4.18 0.38 19.26
C ALA A 265 5.34 1.36 18.98
N LEU A 266 6.49 0.80 18.62
CA LEU A 266 7.68 1.53 18.19
C LEU A 266 7.99 1.13 16.75
N PHE A 267 8.07 2.12 15.87
CA PHE A 267 8.41 1.92 14.46
C PHE A 267 9.73 2.61 14.17
N ASP A 268 10.70 1.86 13.66
CA ASP A 268 11.96 2.46 13.24
C ASP A 268 11.71 3.34 12.00
N PRO A 269 12.15 4.61 11.98
CA PRO A 269 11.93 5.50 10.84
C PRO A 269 12.53 4.96 9.54
N GLU A 270 11.78 5.04 8.45
CA GLU A 270 12.25 4.60 7.13
C GLU A 270 12.47 5.80 6.20
N PHE A 271 13.71 6.01 5.76
CA PHE A 271 14.07 7.03 4.79
C PHE A 271 13.69 6.61 3.37
N SER A 272 13.14 7.52 2.57
CA SER A 272 12.74 7.25 1.18
C SER A 272 13.90 7.01 0.22
N GLU A 273 15.09 7.49 0.57
CA GLU A 273 16.29 7.44 -0.26
C GLU A 273 17.42 6.76 0.50
N ASP A 274 18.20 5.94 -0.22
CA ASP A 274 19.38 5.29 0.34
C ASP A 274 20.56 6.26 0.54
N GLU A 275 21.49 5.90 1.41
CA GLU A 275 22.68 6.72 1.61
C GLU A 275 23.58 6.70 0.37
N GLY A 276 24.24 7.82 0.07
CA GLY A 276 25.04 7.91 -1.15
C GLY A 276 25.44 9.32 -1.57
N THR A 277 25.98 9.40 -2.79
CA THR A 277 26.31 10.66 -3.44
C THR A 277 25.31 10.97 -4.54
N TYR A 278 24.80 12.19 -4.55
CA TYR A 278 23.79 12.69 -5.48
C TYR A 278 24.34 13.91 -6.24
N GLU A 279 24.03 14.03 -7.52
CA GLU A 279 24.48 15.16 -8.36
C GLU A 279 23.50 16.35 -8.32
N ASP A 280 22.24 16.08 -8.00
CA ASP A 280 21.16 17.05 -7.87
C ASP A 280 20.67 17.16 -6.42
N THR A 281 19.84 18.18 -6.15
CA THR A 281 19.16 18.33 -4.86
C THR A 281 18.32 17.10 -4.53
N LEU A 282 18.37 16.64 -3.29
CA LEU A 282 17.64 15.46 -2.82
C LEU A 282 16.47 15.87 -1.93
N THR A 283 15.27 15.40 -2.24
CA THR A 283 14.10 15.55 -1.34
C THR A 283 13.90 14.27 -0.55
N LEU A 284 14.19 14.31 0.74
CA LEU A 284 14.11 13.17 1.64
C LEU A 284 12.77 13.17 2.38
N THR A 285 12.05 12.05 2.32
CA THR A 285 10.87 11.81 3.16
C THR A 285 11.15 10.69 4.14
N ILE A 286 10.59 10.80 5.34
CA ILE A 286 10.66 9.79 6.39
C ILE A 286 9.26 9.21 6.55
N LYS A 287 9.14 7.89 6.40
CA LYS A 287 7.89 7.15 6.60
C LYS A 287 7.81 6.59 8.01
N ASP A 288 6.57 6.50 8.47
CA ASP A 288 6.16 5.93 9.75
C ASP A 288 4.79 5.26 9.58
N GLN A 289 4.55 4.22 10.38
CA GLN A 289 3.30 3.44 10.43
C GLN A 289 2.52 3.65 11.74
N GLY A 290 3.09 4.35 12.71
CA GLY A 290 2.53 4.64 14.01
C GLY A 290 1.82 5.99 14.09
N ASP A 291 1.37 6.31 15.30
CA ASP A 291 0.66 7.54 15.64
C ASP A 291 1.52 8.55 16.42
N GLY A 292 2.81 8.25 16.59
CA GLY A 292 3.78 9.05 17.32
C GLY A 292 4.39 10.20 16.51
N SER A 293 5.57 10.64 16.94
CA SER A 293 6.30 11.76 16.35
C SER A 293 7.72 11.36 16.00
N ILE A 294 8.20 11.76 14.82
CA ILE A 294 9.58 11.55 14.41
C ILE A 294 10.39 12.81 14.69
N PHE A 295 11.53 12.64 15.37
CA PHE A 295 12.52 13.69 15.58
C PHE A 295 13.79 13.36 14.81
N TYR A 296 14.45 14.38 14.26
CA TYR A 296 15.64 14.19 13.44
C TYR A 296 16.71 15.28 13.62
N THR A 297 17.92 14.95 13.18
CA THR A 297 19.09 15.82 13.10
C THR A 297 19.71 15.70 11.72
N LEU A 298 20.47 16.71 11.29
CA LEU A 298 21.13 16.74 9.97
C LEU A 298 22.67 16.64 10.06
N ASP A 299 23.20 16.64 11.27
CA ASP A 299 24.63 16.64 11.59
C ASP A 299 25.12 15.32 12.19
N GLY A 300 24.24 14.32 12.31
CA GLY A 300 24.50 13.00 12.86
C GLY A 300 24.48 12.93 14.39
N SER A 301 24.09 14.00 15.08
CA SER A 301 23.85 13.94 16.53
C SER A 301 22.63 13.05 16.83
N VAL A 302 22.63 12.40 18.01
CA VAL A 302 21.53 11.51 18.42
C VAL A 302 20.26 12.36 18.60
N PRO A 303 19.19 12.11 17.83
CA PRO A 303 17.95 12.87 17.96
C PRO A 303 17.23 12.52 19.28
N ASP A 304 16.61 13.54 19.85
CA ASP A 304 15.74 13.45 21.02
C ASP A 304 14.50 14.35 20.84
N THR A 305 13.63 14.43 21.85
CA THR A 305 12.41 15.25 21.79
C THR A 305 12.66 16.77 21.74
N SER A 306 13.91 17.22 21.89
CA SER A 306 14.32 18.62 21.70
C SER A 306 14.86 18.90 20.29
N SER A 307 15.05 17.86 19.48
CA SER A 307 15.53 17.93 18.10
C SER A 307 14.44 18.40 17.14
N LEU A 308 14.74 18.47 15.84
CA LEU A 308 13.77 18.93 14.84
C LEU A 308 12.63 17.93 14.71
N LEU A 309 11.39 18.41 14.84
CA LEU A 309 10.19 17.61 14.58
C LEU A 309 9.99 17.47 13.07
N TYR A 310 9.88 16.24 12.59
CA TYR A 310 9.56 15.95 11.20
C TYR A 310 8.07 16.23 10.91
N ASN A 311 7.80 17.20 10.05
CA ASN A 311 6.44 17.62 9.67
C ASN A 311 6.24 17.75 8.15
N GLY A 312 7.21 17.32 7.35
CA GLY A 312 7.19 17.39 5.90
C GLY A 312 8.53 17.00 5.28
N PRO A 313 8.62 16.88 3.95
CA PRO A 313 9.84 16.53 3.24
C PRO A 313 11.02 17.45 3.60
N ILE A 314 12.22 16.86 3.68
CA ILE A 314 13.48 17.55 3.96
C ILE A 314 14.22 17.75 2.64
N GLU A 315 14.45 19.00 2.24
CA GLU A 315 15.25 19.31 1.06
C GLU A 315 16.75 19.41 1.42
N LEU A 316 17.57 18.55 0.80
CA LEU A 316 19.03 18.58 0.91
C LEU A 316 19.62 19.16 -0.37
N THR A 317 20.34 20.28 -0.23
CA THR A 317 21.09 20.93 -1.31
C THR A 317 22.56 20.54 -1.25
N GLU A 318 23.44 21.26 -1.96
CA GLU A 318 24.89 21.02 -1.94
C GLU A 318 25.46 20.90 -0.50
N GLY A 319 26.29 19.87 -0.28
CA GLY A 319 26.93 19.59 1.02
C GLY A 319 26.88 18.13 1.45
N THR A 320 27.42 17.84 2.63
CA THR A 320 27.37 16.53 3.27
C THR A 320 26.48 16.62 4.52
N TYR A 321 25.50 15.74 4.59
CA TYR A 321 24.53 15.64 5.68
C TYR A 321 24.57 14.24 6.27
N THR A 322 24.55 14.14 7.59
CA THR A 322 24.34 12.88 8.30
C THR A 322 22.98 12.98 8.97
N VAL A 323 21.97 12.37 8.37
CA VAL A 323 20.60 12.48 8.85
C VAL A 323 20.33 11.33 9.81
N SER A 324 20.02 11.65 11.07
CA SER A 324 19.63 10.68 12.09
C SER A 324 18.18 10.94 12.49
N ALA A 325 17.35 9.91 12.59
CA ALA A 325 15.95 10.00 12.95
C ALA A 325 15.56 8.97 14.02
N VAL A 326 14.61 9.35 14.88
CA VAL A 326 14.02 8.49 15.91
C VAL A 326 12.52 8.73 15.99
N TYR A 327 11.74 7.66 16.11
CA TYR A 327 10.32 7.74 16.40
C TYR A 327 10.10 7.73 17.91
N VAL A 328 9.17 8.56 18.38
CA VAL A 328 8.78 8.66 19.79
C VAL A 328 7.27 8.50 19.90
N ASN A 329 6.81 7.53 20.68
CA ASN A 329 5.38 7.27 20.87
C ASN A 329 4.74 8.18 21.94
N HIS A 330 3.43 8.01 22.16
CA HIS A 330 2.64 8.76 23.13
C HIS A 330 3.10 8.62 24.60
N PHE A 331 3.90 7.59 24.90
CA PHE A 331 4.44 7.29 26.23
C PHE A 331 5.90 7.73 26.40
N ASN A 332 6.44 8.52 25.45
CA ASN A 332 7.84 8.98 25.40
C ASN A 332 8.87 7.84 25.30
N LEU A 333 8.49 6.70 24.74
CA LEU A 333 9.43 5.64 24.38
C LEU A 333 9.95 5.88 22.97
N SER A 334 11.25 5.65 22.78
CA SER A 334 11.96 5.87 21.53
C SER A 334 12.23 4.55 20.79
N SER A 335 12.09 4.57 19.46
CA SER A 335 12.55 3.51 18.57
C SER A 335 14.09 3.43 18.52
N ASN A 336 14.64 2.53 17.71
CA ASN A 336 16.06 2.63 17.37
C ASN A 336 16.32 3.89 16.54
N VAL A 337 17.51 4.46 16.69
CA VAL A 337 17.96 5.59 15.87
C VAL A 337 18.42 5.05 14.52
N VAL A 338 17.83 5.56 13.45
CA VAL A 338 18.22 5.24 12.08
C VAL A 338 19.05 6.41 11.53
N THR A 339 20.24 6.12 11.02
CA THR A 339 21.19 7.13 10.51
C THR A 339 21.60 6.81 9.08
N LYS A 340 21.55 7.80 8.19
CA LYS A 340 22.03 7.72 6.79
C LYS A 340 22.85 8.94 6.43
N THR A 341 23.86 8.77 5.56
CA THR A 341 24.72 9.88 5.11
C THR A 341 24.45 10.22 3.63
N TYR A 342 24.21 11.49 3.35
CA TYR A 342 23.92 12.01 2.02
C TYR A 342 24.97 13.05 1.64
N THR A 343 25.59 12.89 0.47
CA THR A 343 26.52 13.89 -0.08
C THR A 343 25.97 14.40 -1.41
N ILE A 344 25.67 15.68 -1.49
CA ILE A 344 25.15 16.33 -2.68
C ILE A 344 26.32 17.09 -3.30
N ASN A 345 26.86 16.52 -4.38
CA ASN A 345 28.01 17.04 -5.11
C ASN A 345 27.58 17.36 -6.53
N SER A 346 27.10 18.57 -6.74
CA SER A 346 26.72 18.98 -8.08
C SER A 346 27.96 19.28 -8.91
N SER A 347 28.06 18.62 -10.08
CA SER A 347 29.23 18.75 -10.95
C SER A 347 29.17 20.07 -11.74
N VAL A 348 30.29 20.80 -11.78
CA VAL A 348 30.40 22.03 -12.58
C VAL A 348 30.52 21.65 -14.07
N PRO A 349 29.64 22.17 -14.95
CA PRO A 349 29.74 21.90 -16.38
C PRO A 349 31.04 22.40 -17.01
N ALA A 350 31.51 21.70 -18.04
CA ALA A 350 32.63 22.18 -18.85
C ALA A 350 32.23 23.44 -19.62
N PRO A 351 33.14 24.42 -19.81
CA PRO A 351 32.86 25.60 -20.62
C PRO A 351 32.58 25.21 -22.08
N PRO A 352 31.70 25.96 -22.79
CA PRO A 352 31.44 25.70 -24.19
C PRO A 352 32.67 26.03 -25.04
N ASP A 353 32.92 25.25 -26.10
CA ASP A 353 33.85 25.70 -27.14
C ASP A 353 33.15 26.71 -28.04
N VAL A 354 33.81 27.83 -28.31
CA VAL A 354 33.22 28.95 -29.09
C VAL A 354 34.16 29.35 -30.20
N THR A 355 33.67 29.20 -31.43
CA THR A 355 34.35 29.53 -32.67
C THR A 355 33.56 30.58 -33.46
N PRO A 356 34.19 31.48 -34.22
CA PRO A 356 35.64 31.72 -34.29
C PRO A 356 36.17 32.38 -33.01
N GLN A 357 37.50 32.38 -32.84
CA GLN A 357 38.18 33.04 -31.71
C GLN A 357 38.00 34.57 -31.77
N SER A 358 38.27 35.29 -30.67
CA SER A 358 38.20 36.76 -30.67
C SER A 358 39.10 37.38 -31.75
N GLY A 359 38.64 38.43 -32.42
CA GLY A 359 39.43 39.08 -33.48
C GLY A 359 38.67 40.05 -34.38
N THR A 360 39.40 40.59 -35.36
CA THR A 360 38.85 41.47 -36.40
C THR A 360 38.60 40.69 -37.69
N TYR A 361 37.42 40.88 -38.27
CA TYR A 361 36.95 40.13 -39.42
C TYR A 361 36.48 41.05 -40.55
N ALA A 362 36.80 40.64 -41.78
CA ALA A 362 36.49 41.36 -43.02
C ALA A 362 35.33 40.75 -43.82
N LYS A 363 34.88 39.56 -43.40
CA LYS A 363 33.75 38.80 -43.97
C LYS A 363 32.83 38.41 -42.82
N GLN A 364 31.51 38.47 -43.04
CA GLN A 364 30.55 37.98 -42.06
C GLN A 364 30.74 36.47 -41.84
N MET A 365 30.97 36.09 -40.59
CA MET A 365 31.03 34.70 -40.14
C MET A 365 29.91 34.43 -39.15
N LYS A 366 29.68 33.16 -38.85
CA LYS A 366 28.76 32.72 -37.80
C LYS A 366 29.55 32.37 -36.54
N ILE A 367 29.04 32.75 -35.39
CA ILE A 367 29.54 32.41 -34.07
C ILE A 367 28.85 31.11 -33.68
N GLU A 368 29.64 30.06 -33.51
CA GLU A 368 29.22 28.70 -33.20
C GLU A 368 29.73 28.33 -31.80
N ALA A 369 28.80 27.93 -30.92
CA ALA A 369 29.10 27.42 -29.59
C ALA A 369 28.67 25.96 -29.49
N SER A 370 29.50 25.10 -28.89
CA SER A 370 29.17 23.69 -28.68
C SER A 370 29.74 23.17 -27.36
N VAL A 371 29.11 22.13 -26.81
CA VAL A 371 29.64 21.42 -25.65
C VAL A 371 30.53 20.29 -26.17
N MET A 372 31.77 20.18 -25.67
CA MET A 372 32.64 19.06 -26.04
C MET A 372 31.98 17.74 -25.60
N GLY A 373 31.41 17.01 -26.55
CA GLY A 373 30.65 15.77 -26.29
C GLY A 373 29.65 15.42 -27.39
N GLU A 374 29.19 16.38 -28.19
CA GLU A 374 28.40 16.11 -29.39
C GLU A 374 29.35 15.88 -30.59
N ASP A 375 29.94 14.69 -30.66
CA ASP A 375 30.51 14.22 -31.91
C ASP A 375 29.35 13.92 -32.87
N SER A 376 29.06 14.88 -33.73
CA SER A 376 28.34 14.66 -34.97
C SER A 376 29.10 13.61 -35.77
N GLY A 377 28.72 12.35 -35.59
CA GLY A 377 29.25 11.23 -36.33
C GLY A 377 29.07 11.43 -37.84
N SER A 378 30.09 11.96 -38.50
CA SER A 378 30.32 11.74 -39.91
C SER A 378 31.35 10.63 -40.02
N GLU A 379 30.83 9.41 -40.15
CA GLU A 379 31.56 8.19 -40.42
C GLU A 379 32.28 8.30 -41.78
N SER A 380 33.58 8.62 -41.76
CA SER A 380 34.46 8.40 -42.89
C SER A 380 35.26 7.13 -42.66
N THR A 381 34.76 6.01 -43.18
CA THR A 381 35.51 4.75 -43.28
C THR A 381 36.66 4.92 -44.28
N GLU A 382 37.90 5.03 -43.79
CA GLU A 382 39.08 4.68 -44.57
C GLU A 382 39.65 3.34 -44.08
N GLU A 383 39.42 2.32 -44.89
CA GLU A 383 40.04 1.01 -44.81
C GLU A 383 41.55 1.13 -45.12
N LYS A 384 42.42 0.88 -44.15
CA LYS A 384 43.82 0.49 -44.41
C LYS A 384 44.12 -0.87 -43.79
N LYS A 385 44.35 -1.84 -44.67
CA LYS A 385 44.90 -3.16 -44.36
C LYS A 385 46.41 -3.06 -44.18
N ASP A 386 46.88 -3.46 -43.00
CA ASP A 386 48.30 -3.73 -42.79
C ASP A 386 48.51 -5.21 -42.44
N LYS A 387 49.39 -5.86 -43.21
CA LYS A 387 49.94 -7.19 -42.94
C LYS A 387 51.15 -7.05 -42.01
N SER A 388 51.40 -8.15 -41.30
CA SER A 388 52.61 -8.48 -40.54
C SER A 388 52.60 -8.04 -39.08
N GLY A 389 52.24 -9.01 -38.22
CA GLY A 389 52.40 -8.89 -36.79
C GLY A 389 53.85 -9.02 -36.36
N LYS A 390 54.22 -8.26 -35.34
CA LYS A 390 54.93 -8.79 -34.17
C LYS A 390 54.89 -7.77 -33.04
N ALA A 391 54.63 -8.29 -31.85
CA ALA A 391 54.56 -7.55 -30.60
C ALA A 391 55.91 -6.95 -30.20
N ALA A 392 55.88 -5.74 -29.67
CA ALA A 392 56.92 -5.19 -28.81
C ALA A 392 56.24 -4.58 -27.58
N PHE A 393 56.55 -5.17 -26.43
CA PHE A 393 56.21 -4.74 -25.10
C PHE A 393 57.01 -3.46 -24.81
N GLY A 394 56.31 -2.35 -24.59
CA GLY A 394 56.90 -1.05 -24.27
C GLY A 394 55.96 -0.31 -23.33
N GLU A 395 56.47 -0.01 -22.14
CA GLU A 395 55.80 0.60 -21.00
C GLU A 395 54.98 1.85 -21.40
N LYS A 396 53.66 1.75 -21.29
CA LYS A 396 52.78 2.93 -21.32
C LYS A 396 52.64 3.44 -19.89
N LYS A 397 53.26 4.60 -19.64
CA LYS A 397 52.85 5.49 -18.55
C LYS A 397 51.38 5.82 -18.75
N GLU A 398 50.57 5.38 -17.79
CA GLU A 398 49.16 5.65 -17.68
C GLU A 398 48.98 7.12 -17.26
N GLN A 399 49.06 8.02 -18.24
CA GLN A 399 48.49 9.35 -18.08
C GLN A 399 46.98 9.17 -18.26
N LYS A 400 46.30 9.02 -17.12
CA LYS A 400 44.85 8.98 -16.99
C LYS A 400 44.32 10.34 -17.43
N GLU A 401 44.12 10.50 -18.73
CA GLU A 401 43.40 11.61 -19.33
C GLU A 401 42.02 11.61 -18.67
N LYS A 402 41.74 12.66 -17.90
CA LYS A 402 40.41 12.94 -17.33
C LYS A 402 39.44 13.03 -18.50
N ARG A 403 38.81 11.91 -18.84
CA ARG A 403 37.63 11.89 -19.70
C ARG A 403 36.55 12.60 -18.89
N ALA A 404 36.35 13.89 -19.15
CA ALA A 404 35.27 14.66 -18.57
C ALA A 404 33.98 13.91 -18.86
N SER A 405 33.25 13.55 -17.80
CA SER A 405 31.90 13.02 -17.91
C SER A 405 31.10 13.99 -18.76
N ALA A 406 30.33 13.49 -19.73
CA ALA A 406 29.52 14.33 -20.59
C ALA A 406 28.52 15.11 -19.72
N VAL A 407 28.79 16.41 -19.52
CA VAL A 407 27.93 17.23 -18.68
C VAL A 407 26.73 17.68 -19.50
N THR A 408 25.54 17.35 -19.02
CA THR A 408 24.26 17.76 -19.58
C THR A 408 23.93 19.18 -19.11
N GLY A 409 23.90 20.13 -20.04
CA GLY A 409 23.52 21.51 -19.78
C GLY A 409 23.28 22.27 -21.07
N LYS A 410 22.59 23.40 -20.99
CA LYS A 410 22.27 24.25 -22.14
C LYS A 410 23.23 25.44 -22.20
N ILE A 411 23.56 25.88 -23.41
CA ILE A 411 24.41 27.06 -23.61
C ILE A 411 23.55 28.32 -23.56
N TYR A 412 23.92 29.27 -22.71
CA TYR A 412 23.32 30.60 -22.64
C TYR A 412 24.36 31.67 -22.96
N TYR A 413 23.92 32.80 -23.53
CA TYR A 413 24.81 33.90 -23.87
C TYR A 413 24.23 35.29 -23.59
N THR A 414 25.14 36.25 -23.43
CA THR A 414 24.82 37.67 -23.28
C THR A 414 25.71 38.52 -24.18
N THR A 415 25.25 39.74 -24.48
CA THR A 415 26.02 40.75 -25.23
C THR A 415 26.20 42.06 -24.46
N ASN A 416 25.74 42.09 -23.21
CA ASN A 416 25.75 43.27 -22.34
C ASN A 416 26.93 43.28 -21.35
N GLY A 417 27.85 42.32 -21.47
CA GLY A 417 29.00 42.14 -20.58
C GLY A 417 28.73 41.40 -19.27
N LYS A 418 27.48 41.02 -18.96
CA LYS A 418 27.15 40.25 -17.74
C LYS A 418 27.34 38.75 -17.93
N ASP A 419 27.56 38.00 -16.84
CA ASP A 419 27.63 36.54 -16.91
C ASP A 419 26.25 35.99 -17.31
N PRO A 420 26.18 35.02 -18.25
CA PRO A 420 24.91 34.42 -18.65
C PRO A 420 24.24 33.65 -17.51
N THR A 421 22.90 33.71 -17.48
CA THR A 421 22.02 32.94 -16.58
C THR A 421 20.94 32.22 -17.39
N VAL A 422 20.20 31.30 -16.75
CA VAL A 422 19.07 30.58 -17.39
C VAL A 422 17.95 31.49 -17.92
N LYS A 423 17.97 32.78 -17.55
CA LYS A 423 17.00 33.80 -17.99
C LYS A 423 17.46 34.57 -19.23
N ASP A 424 18.73 34.42 -19.62
CA ASP A 424 19.31 35.09 -20.79
C ASP A 424 19.05 34.27 -22.06
N SER A 425 19.65 34.69 -23.19
CA SER A 425 19.40 34.07 -24.49
C SER A 425 20.01 32.66 -24.54
N GLU A 426 19.18 31.64 -24.76
CA GLU A 426 19.62 30.28 -25.07
C GLU A 426 20.25 30.25 -26.47
N TYR A 427 21.42 29.63 -26.59
CA TYR A 427 22.07 29.40 -27.88
C TYR A 427 21.46 28.15 -28.51
N THR A 428 20.69 28.35 -29.59
CA THR A 428 20.02 27.26 -30.33
C THR A 428 20.52 27.10 -31.75
N GLU A 429 21.14 28.15 -32.31
CA GLU A 429 21.66 28.16 -33.67
C GLU A 429 22.84 29.13 -33.82
N PRO A 430 23.72 28.94 -34.82
CA PRO A 430 24.85 29.82 -35.07
C PRO A 430 24.46 31.29 -35.28
N ILE A 431 25.10 32.19 -34.55
CA ILE A 431 24.77 33.62 -34.54
C ILE A 431 25.57 34.35 -35.63
N PRO A 432 24.95 35.01 -36.63
CA PRO A 432 25.70 35.81 -37.59
C PRO A 432 26.39 36.99 -36.89
N MET A 433 27.69 37.15 -37.09
CA MET A 433 28.48 38.19 -36.46
C MET A 433 27.95 39.59 -36.82
N PRO A 434 27.57 40.42 -35.82
CA PRO A 434 27.08 41.78 -36.06
C PRO A 434 28.16 42.69 -36.64
N GLU A 435 27.79 43.63 -37.51
CA GLU A 435 28.71 44.67 -37.98
C GLU A 435 29.09 45.62 -36.83
N GLY A 436 30.37 46.00 -36.76
CA GLY A 436 30.95 46.77 -35.68
C GLY A 436 31.60 45.91 -34.59
N ASP A 437 31.74 46.48 -33.40
CA ASP A 437 32.29 45.80 -32.24
C ASP A 437 31.17 45.06 -31.49
N SER A 438 31.39 43.80 -31.14
CA SER A 438 30.48 42.97 -30.36
C SER A 438 31.24 42.15 -29.31
N ASN A 439 30.66 42.07 -28.12
CA ASN A 439 31.15 41.25 -27.01
C ASN A 439 30.10 40.18 -26.74
N PHE A 440 30.50 38.92 -26.75
CA PHE A 440 29.65 37.80 -26.39
C PHE A 440 30.26 37.07 -25.20
N ARG A 441 29.42 36.68 -24.25
CA ARG A 441 29.82 35.83 -23.11
C ARG A 441 28.93 34.60 -23.13
N PHE A 442 29.52 33.41 -23.06
CA PHE A 442 28.83 32.13 -23.15
C PHE A 442 29.10 31.28 -21.91
N ALA A 443 28.09 30.53 -21.44
CA ALA A 443 28.26 29.55 -20.38
C ALA A 443 27.32 28.35 -20.61
N VAL A 444 27.75 27.16 -20.21
CA VAL A 444 26.87 25.99 -20.07
C VAL A 444 26.25 26.04 -18.69
N ILE A 445 24.92 25.98 -18.62
CA ILE A 445 24.19 25.95 -17.34
C ILE A 445 23.44 24.64 -17.25
N SER A 446 23.68 23.87 -16.18
CA SER A 446 22.97 22.62 -15.90
C SER A 446 21.53 22.87 -15.45
N ASP A 447 20.70 21.84 -15.43
CA ASP A 447 19.33 21.92 -14.92
C ASP A 447 19.27 22.34 -13.44
N ALA A 448 20.31 21.99 -12.65
CA ALA A 448 20.51 22.44 -11.28
C ALA A 448 20.91 23.94 -11.16
N GLY A 449 21.05 24.65 -12.28
CA GLY A 449 21.38 26.09 -12.31
C GLY A 449 22.88 26.40 -12.13
N ILE A 450 23.75 25.40 -12.22
CA ILE A 450 25.20 25.55 -12.04
C ILE A 450 25.83 25.95 -13.36
N SER A 451 26.57 27.05 -13.34
CA SER A 451 27.25 27.59 -14.51
C SER A 451 28.66 27.02 -14.65
N SER A 452 29.06 26.71 -15.89
CA SER A 452 30.45 26.53 -16.27
C SER A 452 31.27 27.82 -16.08
N GLU A 453 32.58 27.73 -16.27
CA GLU A 453 33.39 28.93 -16.55
C GLU A 453 32.83 29.68 -17.77
N VAL A 454 32.85 31.02 -17.69
CA VAL A 454 32.30 31.89 -18.75
C VAL A 454 33.34 32.09 -19.84
N VAL A 455 32.96 31.78 -21.08
CA VAL A 455 33.79 32.00 -22.27
C VAL A 455 33.43 33.33 -22.91
N GLU A 456 34.36 34.27 -22.86
CA GLU A 456 34.20 35.59 -23.46
C GLU A 456 34.84 35.67 -24.85
N ARG A 457 34.12 36.31 -25.77
CA ARG A 457 34.53 36.53 -27.16
C ARG A 457 34.29 37.98 -27.56
N ASN A 458 35.33 38.59 -28.11
CA ASN A 458 35.34 39.97 -28.57
C ASN A 458 35.57 39.99 -30.08
N TYR A 459 34.60 40.49 -30.83
CA TYR A 459 34.62 40.52 -32.28
C TYR A 459 34.51 41.94 -32.81
N THR A 460 35.31 42.26 -33.81
CA THR A 460 35.16 43.48 -34.62
C THR A 460 34.92 43.06 -36.06
N PHE A 461 33.69 43.18 -36.55
CA PHE A 461 33.39 42.94 -37.96
C PHE A 461 33.30 44.26 -38.71
N LYS A 462 34.20 44.45 -39.68
CA LYS A 462 34.17 45.61 -40.57
C LYS A 462 34.32 45.13 -42.00
N LEU A 463 33.30 45.37 -42.81
CA LEU A 463 33.38 45.10 -44.24
C LEU A 463 34.53 45.92 -44.86
N SER A 464 35.35 45.26 -45.69
CA SER A 464 36.45 45.92 -46.38
C SER A 464 36.34 45.76 -47.90
N SER A 465 36.91 46.74 -48.62
CA SER A 465 37.06 46.74 -50.07
C SER A 465 38.54 46.95 -50.44
N SER A 466 39.03 46.24 -51.45
CA SER A 466 40.36 46.52 -52.02
C SER A 466 40.31 47.61 -53.09
N ILE A 467 39.11 47.88 -53.62
CA ILE A 467 38.83 48.99 -54.54
C ILE A 467 38.28 50.17 -53.73
N GLY A 468 38.78 51.38 -53.98
CA GLY A 468 38.24 52.60 -53.39
C GLY A 468 36.84 52.92 -53.94
N SER A 469 35.97 53.55 -53.15
CA SER A 469 34.62 53.93 -53.60
C SER A 469 34.63 54.92 -54.78
N ALA A 470 35.69 55.73 -54.92
CA ALA A 470 35.86 56.58 -56.11
C ALA A 470 36.26 55.76 -57.35
N ASP A 471 37.08 54.74 -57.18
CA ASP A 471 37.57 53.90 -58.28
C ASP A 471 36.47 53.03 -58.87
N GLY A 472 35.51 52.58 -58.06
CA GLY A 472 34.40 51.76 -58.54
C GLY A 472 33.54 52.42 -59.61
N ILE A 473 33.45 53.76 -59.63
CA ILE A 473 32.78 54.52 -60.70
C ILE A 473 33.46 54.27 -62.05
N ASN A 474 34.80 54.22 -62.08
CA ASN A 474 35.55 53.98 -63.32
C ASN A 474 35.27 52.57 -63.88
N TYR A 475 35.12 51.57 -63.02
CA TYR A 475 34.73 50.22 -63.45
C TYR A 475 33.35 50.22 -64.13
N ILE A 476 32.37 50.93 -63.55
CA ILE A 476 31.02 51.06 -64.14
C ILE A 476 31.09 51.75 -65.50
N LEU A 477 31.80 52.88 -65.59
CA LEU A 477 31.95 53.64 -66.84
C LEU A 477 32.58 52.78 -67.93
N VAL A 478 33.68 52.07 -67.63
CA VAL A 478 34.34 51.18 -68.59
C VAL A 478 33.38 50.07 -69.07
N ALA A 479 32.63 49.44 -68.16
CA ALA A 479 31.65 48.42 -68.52
C ALA A 479 30.53 48.96 -69.44
N LEU A 480 30.06 50.19 -69.20
CA LEU A 480 29.02 50.82 -70.03
C LEU A 480 29.56 51.29 -71.40
N ILE A 481 30.80 51.75 -71.48
CA ILE A 481 31.47 52.05 -72.76
C ILE A 481 31.56 50.78 -73.61
N HIS A 482 31.98 49.66 -73.04
CA HIS A 482 32.07 48.39 -73.76
C HIS A 482 30.73 47.89 -74.30
N ARG A 483 29.62 48.20 -73.61
CA ARG A 483 28.25 47.89 -74.07
C ARG A 483 27.68 48.93 -75.04
N GLY A 484 28.39 50.03 -75.28
CA GLY A 484 27.95 51.14 -76.13
C GLY A 484 26.83 51.99 -75.52
N GLU A 485 26.60 51.90 -74.20
CA GLU A 485 25.59 52.73 -73.50
C GLU A 485 26.07 54.17 -73.31
N ILE A 486 27.39 54.38 -73.23
CA ILE A 486 28.06 55.69 -73.17
C ILE A 486 29.26 55.72 -74.12
N VAL A 487 29.71 56.93 -74.50
CA VAL A 487 30.80 57.12 -75.47
C VAL A 487 32.15 57.49 -74.84
N ASP A 488 32.16 57.96 -73.60
CA ASP A 488 33.37 58.40 -72.90
C ASP A 488 33.29 58.18 -71.38
N THR A 489 34.40 58.45 -70.69
CA THR A 489 34.50 58.37 -69.24
C THR A 489 33.85 59.54 -68.50
N ALA A 490 33.25 60.50 -69.22
CA ALA A 490 32.40 61.53 -68.62
C ALA A 490 30.93 61.07 -68.51
N GLY A 491 30.61 59.88 -69.02
CA GLY A 491 29.26 59.30 -68.96
C GLY A 491 28.35 59.77 -70.10
N ALA A 492 28.91 60.37 -71.16
CA ALA A 492 28.11 60.95 -72.26
C ALA A 492 27.36 59.88 -73.06
N ILE A 493 26.09 60.14 -73.39
CA ILE A 493 25.23 59.22 -74.14
C ILE A 493 25.42 59.45 -75.66
N PRO A 494 25.48 58.39 -76.51
CA PRO A 494 25.79 58.51 -77.94
C PRO A 494 24.92 59.48 -78.77
N SER A 495 23.69 59.78 -78.32
CA SER A 495 22.70 60.54 -79.09
C SER A 495 21.93 61.59 -78.26
N GLY A 496 22.54 62.06 -77.16
CA GLY A 496 21.93 63.07 -76.29
C GLY A 496 22.96 64.02 -75.70
N THR A 497 22.46 65.06 -75.02
CA THR A 497 23.29 66.04 -74.31
C THR A 497 23.40 65.75 -72.80
N ALA A 498 22.73 64.68 -72.33
CA ALA A 498 22.77 64.22 -70.96
C ALA A 498 23.89 63.20 -70.74
N HIS A 499 24.34 63.08 -69.49
CA HIS A 499 25.36 62.12 -69.07
C HIS A 499 24.90 61.33 -67.84
N TYR A 500 25.34 60.07 -67.72
CA TYR A 500 25.13 59.28 -66.51
C TYR A 500 26.12 59.68 -65.42
N SER A 501 25.63 59.72 -64.18
CA SER A 501 26.40 59.94 -62.97
C SER A 501 26.10 58.84 -61.96
N PHE A 502 27.11 58.48 -61.16
CA PHE A 502 27.03 57.37 -60.20
C PHE A 502 27.39 57.87 -58.82
N THR A 503 26.51 57.65 -57.86
CA THR A 503 26.74 58.04 -56.45
C THR A 503 26.95 56.79 -55.62
N TYR A 504 28.07 56.74 -54.87
CA TYR A 504 28.34 55.65 -53.94
C TYR A 504 27.32 55.65 -52.79
N THR A 505 26.64 54.53 -52.58
CA THR A 505 25.58 54.38 -51.57
C THR A 505 25.97 53.52 -50.39
N GLY A 506 27.05 52.73 -50.49
CA GLY A 506 27.57 51.94 -49.37
C GLY A 506 28.26 50.65 -49.81
N LEU A 507 28.84 49.95 -48.83
CA LEU A 507 29.40 48.61 -49.01
C LEU A 507 28.35 47.59 -48.56
N LYS A 508 28.10 46.56 -49.38
CA LYS A 508 27.12 45.52 -49.08
C LYS A 508 27.75 44.14 -49.30
N GLN A 509 27.62 43.26 -48.32
CA GLN A 509 27.92 41.85 -48.51
C GLN A 509 26.71 41.16 -49.13
N ILE A 510 26.96 40.37 -50.18
CA ILE A 510 25.97 39.50 -50.80
C ILE A 510 26.44 38.07 -50.53
N ALA A 511 25.55 37.26 -49.94
CA ALA A 511 25.84 35.89 -49.53
C ALA A 511 26.48 35.10 -50.68
N ASP A 512 27.51 34.32 -50.36
CA ASP A 512 28.26 33.44 -51.27
C ASP A 512 28.92 34.09 -52.50
N THR A 513 28.84 35.42 -52.64
CA THR A 513 29.36 36.17 -53.81
C THR A 513 30.35 37.28 -53.45
N GLY A 514 30.37 37.72 -52.19
CA GLY A 514 31.39 38.61 -51.63
C GLY A 514 30.90 40.02 -51.32
N ASN A 515 31.85 40.96 -51.15
CA ASN A 515 31.56 42.36 -50.83
C ASN A 515 31.40 43.17 -52.13
N PHE A 516 30.43 44.07 -52.17
CA PHE A 516 30.14 44.92 -53.32
C PHE A 516 30.03 46.38 -52.92
N LEU A 517 30.70 47.25 -53.66
CA LEU A 517 30.50 48.70 -53.62
C LEU A 517 29.22 49.00 -54.40
N MET A 518 28.25 49.61 -53.74
CA MET A 518 26.94 49.91 -54.29
C MET A 518 26.89 51.35 -54.82
N TYR A 519 26.30 51.54 -55.99
CA TYR A 519 26.16 52.85 -56.62
C TYR A 519 24.75 53.04 -57.17
N SER A 520 24.14 54.20 -56.94
CA SER A 520 22.90 54.58 -57.62
C SER A 520 23.22 55.37 -58.89
N GLU A 521 22.55 55.04 -59.98
CA GLU A 521 22.64 55.77 -61.25
C GLU A 521 21.64 56.94 -61.29
N ALA A 522 22.10 58.05 -61.86
CA ALA A 522 21.27 59.18 -62.20
C ALA A 522 21.68 59.78 -63.54
N LEU A 523 20.71 60.35 -64.25
CA LEU A 523 20.91 61.04 -65.51
C LEU A 523 20.95 62.56 -65.26
N THR A 524 21.98 63.23 -65.76
CA THR A 524 22.17 64.67 -65.59
C THR A 524 22.08 65.37 -66.95
N ASP A 525 21.23 66.38 -67.06
CA ASP A 525 21.06 67.20 -68.28
C ASP A 525 22.12 68.31 -68.42
N GLU A 526 22.12 69.06 -69.54
CA GLU A 526 23.02 70.21 -69.76
C GLU A 526 22.84 71.35 -68.75
N GLY A 527 21.67 71.42 -68.11
CA GLY A 527 21.34 72.40 -67.07
C GLY A 527 21.87 72.02 -65.68
N GLY A 528 22.46 70.81 -65.54
CA GLY A 528 22.94 70.29 -64.27
C GLY A 528 21.84 69.68 -63.38
N ASN A 529 20.62 69.47 -63.91
CA ASN A 529 19.57 68.78 -63.17
C ASN A 529 19.78 67.28 -63.25
N THR A 530 19.76 66.62 -62.10
CA THR A 530 20.01 65.17 -61.98
C THR A 530 18.73 64.44 -61.58
N VAL A 531 18.37 63.40 -62.34
CA VAL A 531 17.20 62.53 -62.07
C VAL A 531 17.67 61.09 -61.89
N SER A 532 17.33 60.47 -60.76
CA SER A 532 17.66 59.05 -60.54
C SER A 532 16.94 58.14 -61.53
N THR A 533 17.66 57.17 -62.09
CA THR A 533 17.09 56.19 -63.05
C THR A 533 16.48 54.98 -62.34
N GLY A 534 16.70 54.85 -61.03
CA GLY A 534 16.34 53.67 -60.24
C GLY A 534 17.27 52.47 -60.43
N ARG A 535 18.28 52.55 -61.31
CA ARG A 535 19.27 51.48 -61.46
C ARG A 535 20.32 51.56 -60.37
N ILE A 536 20.66 50.40 -59.80
CA ILE A 536 21.73 50.26 -58.81
C ILE A 536 22.81 49.36 -59.41
N TYR A 537 24.05 49.81 -59.34
CA TYR A 537 25.22 49.05 -59.74
C TYR A 537 25.91 48.48 -58.51
N ALA A 538 26.33 47.23 -58.59
CA ALA A 538 27.14 46.55 -57.60
C ALA A 538 28.48 46.19 -58.24
N VAL A 539 29.54 46.85 -57.79
CA VAL A 539 30.91 46.58 -58.23
C VAL A 539 31.56 45.68 -57.20
N ASN A 540 32.00 44.49 -57.60
CA ASN A 540 32.66 43.56 -56.71
C ASN A 540 33.92 44.23 -56.12
N ALA A 541 33.96 44.31 -54.79
CA ALA A 541 34.95 45.09 -54.05
C ALA A 541 36.37 44.52 -54.13
N THR A 542 36.53 43.30 -54.68
CA THR A 542 37.82 42.59 -54.81
C THR A 542 38.33 42.60 -56.25
N ASN A 543 37.48 42.25 -57.22
CA ASN A 543 37.90 42.04 -58.61
C ASN A 543 37.32 43.06 -59.61
N GLY A 544 36.48 43.99 -59.15
CA GLY A 544 35.94 45.08 -59.97
C GLY A 544 34.86 44.66 -60.97
N THR A 545 34.35 43.43 -60.91
CA THR A 545 33.26 43.00 -61.80
C THR A 545 31.99 43.81 -61.52
N VAL A 546 31.37 44.31 -62.59
CA VAL A 546 30.21 45.20 -62.50
C VAL A 546 28.92 44.41 -62.74
N ASN A 547 27.95 44.61 -61.87
CA ASN A 547 26.64 43.96 -61.93
C ASN A 547 25.53 45.02 -61.74
N ILE A 548 24.37 44.80 -62.34
CA ILE A 548 23.13 45.49 -61.93
C ILE A 548 22.60 44.74 -60.70
N TYR A 549 22.26 45.49 -59.65
CA TYR A 549 21.66 44.97 -58.43
C TYR A 549 20.16 45.27 -58.41
N SER A 550 19.34 44.22 -58.37
CA SER A 550 17.88 44.37 -58.28
C SER A 550 17.28 43.26 -57.44
N ALA A 551 16.41 43.63 -56.49
CA ALA A 551 15.66 42.71 -55.62
C ALA A 551 16.51 41.62 -54.93
N GLY A 552 17.76 41.92 -54.55
CA GLY A 552 18.65 40.94 -53.91
C GLY A 552 19.56 40.16 -54.85
N THR A 553 19.34 40.27 -56.16
CA THR A 553 20.04 39.49 -57.19
C THR A 553 21.03 40.36 -57.97
N LEU A 554 22.16 39.74 -58.35
CA LEU A 554 23.19 40.35 -59.20
C LEU A 554 23.01 39.91 -60.65
N PHE A 555 22.99 40.87 -61.56
CA PHE A 555 22.95 40.63 -63.01
C PHE A 555 24.27 41.13 -63.63
N PRO A 556 25.15 40.24 -64.12
CA PRO A 556 26.44 40.65 -64.63
C PRO A 556 26.32 41.56 -65.84
N ILE A 557 27.14 42.61 -65.84
CA ILE A 557 27.30 43.53 -66.95
C ILE A 557 28.65 43.19 -67.58
N GLY A 558 28.63 42.15 -68.41
CA GLY A 558 29.75 41.69 -69.23
C GLY A 558 29.45 41.91 -70.70
#